data_AF-A0A933H9A2-F1
#
_entry.id   AF-A0A933H9A2-F1
#
_cell.length_a   1.000
_cell.length_b   1.000
_cell.length_c   1.000
_cell.angle_alpha   90.00
_cell.angle_beta   90.00
_cell.angle_gamma   90.00
#
_symmetry.space_group_name_H-M   'P 1'
#
loop_
_entity.id
_entity.type
_entity.pdbx_description
1 polymer ?
#
loop_
_entity_poly.entity_id
_entity_poly.type
_entity_poly.pdbx_seq_one_letter_code
_entity_poly.pdbx_strand_id
1 'polypeptide(L)'
;LERDRLESKKISKTNSVTSQLPYQLDPENVHVGPSDYVPWLTDRKWCYIRMEGTTFGDVPLNVEVKLEVWDSPNSAGVVIDAVRCAKIAMERGLGGALYEPSSYFMKTPPQQFTDDVAREKTEAFIAGEK
;
A
#
# COMPACT_ATOMS: atom_id res chain seq x y z
N LEU A 1 23.77 -4.73 -5.38
CA LEU A 1 22.28 -4.69 -5.42
C LEU A 1 21.89 -3.60 -6.40
N GLU A 2 21.19 -3.97 -7.49
CA GLU A 2 20.84 -3.11 -8.65
C GLU A 2 20.24 -1.76 -8.25
N ARG A 3 20.87 -0.67 -8.71
CA ARG A 3 20.41 0.71 -8.52
C ARG A 3 19.02 0.96 -9.16
N ASP A 4 18.78 0.40 -10.34
CA ASP A 4 17.52 0.60 -11.08
C ASP A 4 16.31 0.03 -10.35
N ARG A 5 16.48 -1.12 -9.65
CA ARG A 5 15.41 -1.73 -8.84
C ARG A 5 15.09 -0.92 -7.58
N LEU A 6 16.03 -0.11 -7.09
CA LEU A 6 15.82 0.75 -5.93
C LEU A 6 15.00 1.99 -6.31
N GLU A 7 15.20 2.54 -7.50
CA GLU A 7 14.44 3.70 -7.97
C GLU A 7 12.95 3.40 -8.15
N SER A 8 12.60 2.34 -8.87
CA SER A 8 11.19 1.95 -9.06
C SER A 8 10.48 1.66 -7.75
N LYS A 9 11.18 1.02 -6.80
CA LYS A 9 10.64 0.77 -5.45
C LYS A 9 10.42 2.06 -4.67
N LYS A 10 11.30 3.05 -4.82
CA LYS A 10 11.15 4.36 -4.16
C LYS A 10 9.93 5.09 -4.69
N ILE A 11 9.73 5.11 -6.00
CA ILE A 11 8.57 5.76 -6.65
C ILE A 11 7.27 5.08 -6.20
N SER A 12 7.18 3.76 -6.33
CA SER A 12 5.96 3.02 -5.96
C SER A 12 5.58 3.19 -4.49
N LYS A 13 6.55 3.14 -3.56
CA LYS A 13 6.27 3.33 -2.13
C LYS A 13 5.91 4.77 -1.78
N THR A 14 6.55 5.75 -2.40
CA THR A 14 6.23 7.16 -2.17
C THR A 14 4.82 7.45 -2.65
N ASN A 15 4.49 7.00 -3.86
CA ASN A 15 3.15 7.15 -4.43
C ASN A 15 2.07 6.44 -3.61
N SER A 16 2.36 5.27 -3.02
CA SER A 16 1.38 4.59 -2.15
C SER A 16 1.02 5.40 -0.89
N VAL A 17 1.90 6.29 -0.43
CA VAL A 17 1.61 7.19 0.70
C VAL A 17 0.94 8.47 0.22
N THR A 18 1.51 9.13 -0.78
CA THR A 18 1.01 10.43 -1.26
C THR A 18 -0.35 10.33 -1.94
N SER A 19 -0.69 9.19 -2.55
CA SER A 19 -2.02 8.97 -3.15
C SER A 19 -3.17 8.90 -2.15
N GLN A 20 -2.86 8.69 -0.86
CA GLN A 20 -3.86 8.65 0.20
C GLN A 20 -4.16 10.05 0.78
N LEU A 21 -3.37 11.06 0.41
CA LEU A 21 -3.57 12.42 0.89
C LEU A 21 -4.47 13.20 -0.08
N PRO A 22 -5.42 14.01 0.42
CA PRO A 22 -6.29 14.83 -0.43
C PRO A 22 -5.56 16.06 -1.02
N TYR A 23 -4.25 16.18 -0.80
CA TYR A 23 -3.41 17.29 -1.25
C TYR A 23 -2.03 16.79 -1.67
N GLN A 24 -1.33 17.60 -2.46
CA GLN A 24 0.06 17.31 -2.83
C GLN A 24 1.01 17.76 -1.73
N LEU A 25 1.88 16.84 -1.30
CA LEU A 25 3.03 17.17 -0.45
C LEU A 25 4.17 17.71 -1.29
N ASP A 26 4.87 18.71 -0.75
CA ASP A 26 6.16 19.14 -1.30
C ASP A 26 7.12 17.93 -1.34
N PRO A 27 7.84 17.69 -2.46
CA PRO A 27 8.84 16.63 -2.54
C PRO A 27 9.90 16.64 -1.43
N GLU A 28 10.19 17.80 -0.84
CA GLU A 28 11.14 17.92 0.29
C GLU A 28 10.53 17.44 1.62
N ASN A 29 9.20 17.40 1.72
CA ASN A 29 8.45 16.99 2.91
C ASN A 29 8.08 15.50 2.91
N VAL A 30 8.52 14.71 1.92
CA VAL A 30 8.29 13.26 1.87
C VAL A 30 9.56 12.51 1.53
N HIS A 31 9.95 11.59 2.42
CA HIS A 31 11.09 10.72 2.19
C HIS A 31 10.75 9.28 2.54
N VAL A 32 10.77 8.41 1.53
CA VAL A 32 10.66 6.96 1.72
C VAL A 32 11.96 6.30 1.33
N GLY A 33 12.71 5.85 2.33
CA GLY A 33 14.01 5.23 2.15
C GLY A 33 13.94 3.84 1.48
N PRO A 34 15.03 3.40 0.83
CA PRO A 34 15.16 2.02 0.39
C PRO A 34 15.14 1.07 1.59
N SER A 35 14.65 -0.15 1.39
CA SER A 35 14.74 -1.20 2.42
C SER A 35 16.14 -1.78 2.41
N ASP A 36 16.83 -1.71 3.55
CA ASP A 36 18.12 -2.37 3.72
C ASP A 36 17.94 -3.84 4.15
N TYR A 37 18.94 -4.67 3.88
CA TYR A 37 18.94 -6.08 4.26
C TYR A 37 19.80 -6.30 5.50
N VAL A 38 19.15 -6.73 6.58
CA VAL A 38 19.79 -7.01 7.86
C VAL A 38 19.67 -8.53 8.14
N PRO A 39 20.77 -9.30 8.08
CA PRO A 39 20.71 -10.77 8.05
C PRO A 39 19.97 -11.42 9.23
N TRP A 40 20.09 -10.86 10.43
CA TRP A 40 19.47 -11.43 11.64
C TRP A 40 17.98 -11.08 11.79
N LEU A 41 17.44 -10.20 10.95
CA LEU A 41 15.99 -9.93 10.94
C LEU A 41 15.21 -11.04 10.23
N THR A 42 15.87 -11.86 9.39
CA THR A 42 15.25 -12.93 8.61
C THR A 42 14.05 -12.42 7.78
N ASP A 43 12.82 -12.83 8.09
CA ASP A 43 11.58 -12.37 7.42
C ASP A 43 10.88 -11.22 8.16
N ARG A 44 11.47 -10.77 9.30
CA ARG A 44 10.95 -9.61 10.02
C ARG A 44 11.33 -8.33 9.30
N LYS A 45 10.32 -7.51 9.09
CA LYS A 45 10.44 -6.18 8.53
C LYS A 45 10.32 -5.15 9.63
N TRP A 46 11.33 -4.31 9.73
CA TRP A 46 11.32 -3.13 10.57
C TRP A 46 11.03 -1.90 9.72
N CYS A 47 10.07 -1.09 10.14
CA CYS A 47 9.74 0.16 9.50
C CYS A 47 9.62 1.24 10.57
N TYR A 48 10.37 2.33 10.39
CA TYR A 48 10.26 3.54 11.19
C TYR A 48 9.50 4.57 10.38
N ILE A 49 8.44 5.11 10.96
CA ILE A 49 7.60 6.15 10.37
C ILE A 49 7.67 7.35 11.30
N ARG A 50 8.07 8.49 10.74
CA ARG A 50 8.04 9.78 11.42
C ARG A 50 7.12 10.71 10.64
N MET A 51 6.21 11.36 11.37
CA MET A 51 5.28 12.33 10.81
C MET A 51 5.27 13.57 11.70
N GLU A 52 5.30 14.72 11.07
CA GLU A 52 5.17 16.02 11.73
C GLU A 52 3.90 16.70 11.25
N GLY A 53 3.29 17.50 12.13
CA GLY A 53 2.09 18.26 11.80
C GLY A 53 1.77 19.28 12.88
N THR A 54 0.57 19.82 12.82
CA THR A 54 0.05 20.75 13.83
C THR A 54 -1.30 20.28 14.33
N THR A 55 -1.64 20.70 15.55
CA THR A 55 -2.97 20.50 16.17
C THR A 55 -3.69 21.85 16.29
N PHE A 56 -4.78 21.91 17.06
CA PHE A 56 -5.54 23.14 17.26
C PHE A 56 -4.64 24.30 17.74
N GLY A 57 -4.78 25.45 17.08
CA GLY A 57 -3.97 26.64 17.38
C GLY A 57 -2.52 26.55 16.88
N ASP A 58 -2.27 25.78 15.83
CA ASP A 58 -0.95 25.59 15.20
C ASP A 58 0.12 25.03 16.16
N VAL A 59 -0.32 24.32 17.20
CA VAL A 59 0.60 23.70 18.16
C VAL A 59 1.28 22.51 17.47
N PRO A 60 2.63 22.48 17.40
CA PRO A 60 3.36 21.46 16.67
C PRO A 60 3.18 20.08 17.31
N LEU A 61 3.16 19.07 16.45
CA LEU A 61 3.02 17.65 16.79
C LEU A 61 4.09 16.85 16.04
N ASN A 62 4.72 15.92 16.75
CA ASN A 62 5.61 14.92 16.16
C ASN A 62 5.14 13.53 16.58
N VAL A 63 5.04 12.63 15.61
CA VAL A 63 4.65 11.23 15.79
C VAL A 63 5.78 10.35 15.25
N GLU A 64 6.24 9.42 16.09
CA GLU A 64 7.19 8.39 15.70
C GLU A 64 6.62 7.01 15.99
N VAL A 65 6.69 6.13 15.00
CA VAL A 65 6.17 4.76 15.06
C VAL A 65 7.22 3.79 14.57
N LYS A 66 7.49 2.74 15.35
CA LYS A 66 8.23 1.55 14.91
C LYS A 66 7.26 0.41 14.68
N LEU A 67 7.20 -0.07 13.45
CA LEU A 67 6.46 -1.26 13.06
C LEU A 67 7.42 -2.43 12.87
N GLU A 68 7.15 -3.54 13.57
CA GLU A 68 7.85 -4.81 13.40
C GLU A 68 6.84 -5.90 13.07
N VAL A 69 6.97 -6.49 11.89
CA VAL A 69 6.04 -7.51 11.38
C VAL A 69 6.79 -8.58 10.59
N TRP A 70 6.16 -9.74 10.40
CA TRP A 70 6.63 -10.75 9.45
C TRP A 70 6.10 -10.41 8.05
N ASP A 71 6.98 -10.20 7.06
CA ASP A 71 6.57 -9.72 5.72
C ASP A 71 5.89 -10.83 4.91
N SER A 72 6.39 -12.07 4.98
CA SER A 72 5.84 -13.18 4.19
C SER A 72 4.41 -13.56 4.57
N PRO A 73 4.05 -13.75 5.86
CA PRO A 73 2.66 -14.03 6.26
C PRO A 73 1.69 -12.89 5.91
N ASN A 74 2.14 -11.63 6.03
CA ASN A 74 1.33 -10.48 5.67
C ASN A 74 1.00 -10.47 4.18
N SER A 75 1.98 -10.76 3.31
CA SER A 75 1.73 -10.83 1.87
C SER A 75 0.93 -12.06 1.47
N ALA A 76 1.06 -13.18 2.18
CA ALA A 76 0.35 -14.42 1.86
C ALA A 76 -1.17 -14.23 1.93
N GLY A 77 -1.69 -13.56 2.97
CA GLY A 77 -3.12 -13.28 3.10
C GLY A 77 -3.67 -12.48 1.91
N VAL A 78 -2.97 -11.40 1.53
CA VAL A 78 -3.34 -10.56 0.38
C VAL A 78 -3.38 -11.36 -0.92
N VAL A 79 -2.39 -12.24 -1.14
CA VAL A 79 -2.33 -13.07 -2.36
C VAL A 79 -3.45 -14.09 -2.41
N ILE A 80 -3.81 -14.71 -1.27
CA ILE A 80 -4.93 -15.66 -1.20
C ILE A 80 -6.23 -14.97 -1.62
N ASP A 81 -6.51 -13.78 -1.09
CA ASP A 81 -7.73 -13.05 -1.43
C ASP A 81 -7.73 -12.54 -2.88
N ALA A 82 -6.58 -12.13 -3.41
CA ALA A 82 -6.45 -11.79 -4.83
C ALA A 82 -6.77 -12.98 -5.75
N VAL A 83 -6.28 -14.19 -5.43
CA VAL A 83 -6.59 -15.41 -6.19
C VAL A 83 -8.07 -15.76 -6.10
N ARG A 84 -8.70 -15.60 -4.94
CA ARG A 84 -10.14 -15.82 -4.76
C ARG A 84 -10.96 -14.84 -5.61
N CYS A 85 -10.57 -13.56 -5.65
CA CYS A 85 -11.22 -12.57 -6.50
C CYS A 85 -11.06 -12.89 -7.99
N ALA A 86 -9.88 -13.37 -8.41
CA ALA A 86 -9.66 -13.83 -9.77
C ALA A 86 -10.57 -15.02 -10.13
N LYS A 87 -10.76 -15.97 -9.20
CA LYS A 87 -11.67 -17.10 -9.38
C LYS A 87 -13.13 -16.64 -9.54
N ILE A 88 -13.59 -15.70 -8.70
CA ILE A 88 -14.93 -15.09 -8.83
C ILE A 88 -15.10 -14.42 -10.20
N ALA A 89 -14.10 -13.65 -10.65
CA ALA A 89 -14.13 -13.00 -11.96
C ALA A 89 -14.27 -14.03 -13.10
N MET A 90 -13.50 -15.11 -13.04
CA MET A 90 -13.58 -16.20 -14.03
C MET A 90 -14.96 -16.83 -14.08
N GLU A 91 -15.58 -17.09 -12.92
CA GLU A 91 -16.94 -17.65 -12.83
C GLU A 91 -18.02 -16.71 -13.37
N ARG A 92 -17.79 -15.40 -13.26
CA ARG A 92 -18.67 -14.35 -13.80
C ARG A 92 -18.37 -13.99 -15.27
N GLY A 93 -17.41 -14.66 -15.91
CA GLY A 93 -17.02 -14.38 -17.29
C GLY A 93 -16.36 -13.01 -17.49
N LEU A 94 -15.82 -12.42 -16.42
CA LEU A 94 -15.10 -11.14 -16.48
C LEU A 94 -13.67 -11.37 -16.98
N GLY A 95 -13.18 -10.44 -17.79
CA GLY A 95 -11.81 -10.45 -18.33
C GLY A 95 -11.15 -9.08 -18.21
N GLY A 96 -9.82 -9.05 -18.35
CA GLY A 96 -9.02 -7.84 -18.16
C GLY A 96 -8.66 -7.58 -16.69
N ALA A 97 -8.26 -6.35 -16.39
CA ALA A 97 -7.88 -5.96 -15.03
C ALA A 97 -9.11 -5.82 -14.14
N LEU A 98 -9.09 -6.45 -12.96
CA LEU A 98 -10.11 -6.26 -11.93
C LEU A 98 -9.76 -5.00 -11.14
N TYR A 99 -10.30 -3.85 -11.53
CA TYR A 99 -9.92 -2.55 -10.97
C TYR A 99 -10.16 -2.49 -9.46
N GLU A 100 -11.30 -2.97 -8.99
CA GLU A 100 -11.72 -2.91 -7.60
C GLU A 100 -10.78 -3.76 -6.71
N PRO A 101 -10.62 -5.08 -6.91
CA PRO A 101 -9.71 -5.88 -6.10
C PRO A 101 -8.24 -5.46 -6.27
N SER A 102 -7.83 -5.07 -7.49
CA SER A 102 -6.45 -4.63 -7.73
C SER A 102 -6.12 -3.40 -6.90
N SER A 103 -7.07 -2.47 -6.78
CA SER A 103 -6.87 -1.23 -6.01
C SER A 103 -6.65 -1.46 -4.52
N TYR A 104 -7.17 -2.56 -3.98
CA TYR A 104 -7.03 -2.90 -2.57
C TYR A 104 -5.80 -3.77 -2.29
N PHE A 105 -5.44 -4.67 -3.21
CA PHE A 105 -4.36 -5.64 -3.01
C PHE A 105 -2.98 -5.18 -3.51
N MET A 106 -2.94 -4.20 -4.42
CA MET A 106 -1.71 -3.79 -5.11
C MET A 106 -1.32 -2.36 -4.75
N LYS A 107 -0.01 -2.10 -4.64
CA LYS A 107 0.53 -0.75 -4.37
C LYS A 107 0.45 0.22 -5.53
N THR A 108 0.30 -0.32 -6.74
CA THR A 108 0.24 0.46 -7.98
C THR A 108 -0.78 -0.20 -8.90
N PRO A 109 -2.07 -0.10 -8.53
CA PRO A 109 -3.17 -0.60 -9.35
C PRO A 109 -3.34 0.23 -10.63
N PRO A 110 -4.02 -0.30 -11.66
CA PRO A 110 -4.36 0.47 -12.86
C PRO A 110 -5.21 1.71 -12.57
N GLN A 111 -6.03 1.64 -11.52
CA GLN A 111 -6.82 2.76 -11.00
C GLN A 111 -6.62 2.86 -9.49
N GLN A 112 -6.13 4.00 -9.02
CA GLN A 112 -5.89 4.28 -7.62
C GLN A 112 -7.18 4.77 -6.95
N PHE A 113 -7.49 4.23 -5.78
CA PHE A 113 -8.51 4.73 -4.87
C PHE A 113 -7.86 4.92 -3.48
N THR A 114 -8.52 5.66 -2.61
CA THR A 114 -8.17 5.67 -1.18
C THR A 114 -8.48 4.30 -0.57
N ASP A 115 -7.75 3.91 0.47
CA ASP A 115 -7.81 2.55 1.02
C ASP A 115 -9.21 2.14 1.50
N ASP A 116 -9.98 3.09 2.05
CA ASP A 116 -11.36 2.90 2.48
C ASP A 116 -12.30 2.60 1.30
N VAL A 117 -12.18 3.38 0.22
CA VAL A 117 -12.97 3.20 -1.01
C VAL A 117 -12.56 1.91 -1.72
N ALA A 118 -11.26 1.60 -1.77
CA ALA A 118 -10.75 0.37 -2.37
C ALA A 118 -11.31 -0.87 -1.65
N ARG A 119 -11.39 -0.83 -0.31
CA ARG A 119 -12.00 -1.89 0.50
C ARG A 119 -13.48 -2.05 0.16
N GLU A 120 -14.26 -0.98 0.21
CA GLU A 120 -15.70 -1.02 -0.07
C GLU A 120 -16.00 -1.58 -1.47
N LYS A 121 -15.26 -1.12 -2.48
CA LYS A 121 -15.37 -1.62 -3.85
C LYS A 121 -15.02 -3.09 -3.97
N THR A 122 -14.00 -3.55 -3.24
CA THR A 122 -13.59 -4.96 -3.23
C THR A 122 -14.66 -5.83 -2.56
N GLU A 123 -15.24 -5.39 -1.44
CA GLU A 123 -16.34 -6.10 -0.77
C GLU A 123 -17.59 -6.17 -1.66
N ALA A 124 -17.98 -5.06 -2.31
CA ALA A 124 -19.08 -5.04 -3.27
C ALA A 124 -18.83 -6.00 -4.44
N PHE A 125 -17.60 -6.02 -4.98
CA PHE A 125 -17.18 -6.99 -6.00
C PHE A 125 -17.33 -8.43 -5.48
N ILE A 126 -16.89 -8.74 -4.28
CA ILE A 126 -17.01 -10.09 -3.69
C ILE A 126 -18.50 -10.46 -3.54
N ALA A 127 -19.32 -9.56 -3.01
CA ALA A 127 -20.76 -9.76 -2.81
C ALA A 127 -21.55 -9.89 -4.14
N GLY A 128 -21.00 -9.40 -5.25
CA GLY A 128 -21.70 -9.36 -6.54
C GLY A 128 -22.67 -8.19 -6.67
N GLU A 129 -22.46 -7.15 -5.86
CA GLU A 129 -23.15 -5.88 -5.94
C GLU A 129 -22.55 -5.04 -7.08
N LYS A 130 -23.37 -4.21 -7.72
CA LYS A 130 -22.96 -3.33 -8.83
C LYS A 130 -22.46 -1.99 -8.32
#